data_AF-A0A136JRX7-F1
#
_entry.id   AF-A0A136JRX7-F1
#
_cell.length_a   1.000
_cell.length_b   1.000
_cell.length_c   1.000
_cell.angle_alpha   90.00
_cell.angle_beta   90.00
_cell.angle_gamma   90.00
#
_symmetry.space_group_name_H-M   'P 1'
#
loop_
_entity.id
_entity.type
_entity.pdbx_description
1 polymer ?
#
loop_
_entity_poly.entity_id
_entity_poly.type
_entity_poly.pdbx_seq_one_letter_code
_entity_poly.pdbx_strand_id
1 'polypeptide(L)'
;MRSVRAVWGAMIGLLVAACGTLPPPAIRAPYLTMEAGDSKMLAAFQRKETVLAGKCASKNTCDHVFFTRALAALYESREAAAHYFEKVIAVAPKGQLAASSRLWLQLLQSGEVSPEPSWVRSVLSGPAIAQRHFVLSQTVERAVRDLLDRELTIQQLRALQDIEAQSVETLQRELLEQERKAESLSARRETSRMSADPGMVQQLQRQLAERDKKIEELAGQLEALKRIDQEMREKTRPIKLPSNVLSPHPSESPKP
;
A
#
# COMPACT_ATOMS: atom_id res chain seq x y z
N MET A 1 26.14 -13.20 -82.66
CA MET A 1 25.54 -14.04 -81.60
C MET A 1 26.40 -14.20 -80.33
N ARG A 2 27.73 -14.00 -80.35
CA ARG A 2 28.59 -14.10 -79.14
C ARG A 2 28.45 -12.91 -78.17
N SER A 3 28.24 -11.68 -78.65
CA SER A 3 28.11 -10.50 -77.77
C SER A 3 26.83 -10.44 -76.94
N VAL A 4 25.72 -11.01 -77.42
CA VAL A 4 24.42 -10.93 -76.70
C VAL A 4 24.43 -11.79 -75.44
N ARG A 5 25.13 -12.93 -75.46
CA ARG A 5 25.32 -13.80 -74.28
C ARG A 5 26.23 -13.16 -73.22
N ALA A 6 27.23 -12.39 -73.63
CA ALA A 6 28.12 -11.70 -72.70
C ALA A 6 27.41 -10.53 -71.98
N VAL A 7 26.54 -9.80 -72.68
CA VAL A 7 25.77 -8.70 -72.08
C VAL A 7 24.70 -9.22 -71.12
N TRP A 8 24.05 -10.35 -71.43
CA TRP A 8 23.12 -10.99 -70.49
C TRP A 8 23.82 -11.58 -69.27
N GLY A 9 25.02 -12.15 -69.42
CA GLY A 9 25.84 -12.59 -68.29
C GLY A 9 26.28 -11.43 -67.37
N ALA A 10 26.61 -10.27 -67.96
CA ALA A 10 27.01 -9.08 -67.20
C ALA A 10 25.84 -8.40 -66.48
N MET A 11 24.63 -8.38 -67.07
CA MET A 11 23.42 -7.83 -66.44
C MET A 11 22.93 -8.67 -65.25
N ILE A 12 23.15 -9.99 -65.27
CA ILE A 12 22.83 -10.88 -64.14
C ILE A 12 23.89 -10.75 -63.03
N GLY A 13 25.15 -10.51 -63.37
CA GLY A 13 26.24 -10.30 -62.40
C GLY A 13 26.13 -9.00 -61.60
N LEU A 14 25.52 -7.94 -62.18
CA LEU A 14 25.40 -6.63 -61.53
C LEU A 14 24.25 -6.54 -60.51
N LEU A 15 23.30 -7.49 -60.53
CA LEU A 15 22.18 -7.52 -59.57
C LEU A 15 22.47 -8.30 -58.28
N VAL A 16 23.63 -8.96 -58.17
CA VAL A 16 24.01 -9.76 -56.98
C VAL A 16 25.00 -9.02 -56.05
N ALA A 17 25.44 -7.81 -56.43
CA ALA A 17 26.46 -7.05 -55.69
C ALA A 17 25.89 -6.11 -54.60
N ALA A 18 24.62 -6.27 -54.20
CA ALA A 18 24.03 -5.56 -53.06
C ALA A 18 23.66 -6.55 -51.95
N CYS A 19 24.65 -7.30 -51.48
CA CYS A 19 24.48 -8.21 -50.34
C CYS A 19 24.79 -7.44 -49.05
N GLY A 20 23.74 -6.96 -48.37
CA GLY A 20 23.87 -6.31 -47.07
C GLY A 20 24.24 -7.31 -45.99
N THR A 21 25.52 -7.37 -45.60
CA THR A 21 25.90 -7.89 -44.28
C THR A 21 25.39 -6.89 -43.24
N LEU A 22 24.29 -7.21 -42.54
CA LEU A 22 23.91 -6.41 -41.37
C LEU A 22 25.06 -6.50 -40.35
N PRO A 23 25.68 -5.38 -39.94
CA PRO A 23 26.69 -5.41 -38.90
C PRO A 23 26.06 -5.96 -37.61
N PRO A 24 26.82 -6.70 -36.78
CA PRO A 24 26.35 -7.09 -35.46
C PRO A 24 25.88 -5.83 -34.72
N PRO A 25 24.77 -5.92 -33.96
CA PRO A 25 24.26 -4.75 -33.23
C PRO A 25 25.36 -4.20 -32.34
N ALA A 26 25.66 -2.91 -32.50
CA ALA A 26 26.67 -2.26 -31.68
C ALA A 26 26.33 -2.45 -30.21
N ILE A 27 27.33 -2.73 -29.37
CA ILE A 27 27.14 -2.95 -27.93
C ILE A 27 26.37 -1.76 -27.32
N ARG A 28 26.64 -0.54 -27.83
CA ARG A 28 26.03 0.73 -27.41
C ARG A 28 24.60 0.94 -27.89
N ALA A 29 24.09 0.06 -28.75
CA ALA A 29 22.70 0.13 -29.20
C ALA A 29 21.77 -0.37 -28.09
N PRO A 30 20.53 0.16 -28.01
CA PRO A 30 19.53 -0.37 -27.08
C PRO A 30 19.18 -1.81 -27.44
N TYR A 31 18.82 -2.60 -26.43
CA TYR A 31 18.35 -3.98 -26.63
C TYR A 31 16.90 -4.02 -27.12
N LEU A 32 16.07 -3.09 -26.64
CA LEU A 32 14.67 -2.93 -27.01
C LEU A 32 14.43 -1.60 -27.70
N THR A 33 13.45 -1.54 -28.60
CA THR A 33 13.09 -0.28 -29.25
C THR A 33 12.14 0.54 -28.37
N MET A 34 12.41 1.84 -28.25
CA MET A 34 11.56 2.75 -27.48
C MET A 34 10.41 3.26 -28.35
N GLU A 35 9.19 2.84 -28.06
CA GLU A 35 7.97 3.39 -28.64
C GLU A 35 7.65 4.77 -28.06
N ALA A 36 7.04 5.65 -28.84
CA ALA A 36 6.81 7.06 -28.45
C ALA A 36 5.99 7.20 -27.14
N GLY A 37 5.11 6.25 -26.85
CA GLY A 37 4.31 6.20 -25.61
C GLY A 37 5.12 5.86 -24.36
N ASP A 38 6.21 5.10 -24.51
CA ASP A 38 6.95 4.52 -23.38
C ASP A 38 7.99 5.49 -22.79
N SER A 39 8.40 6.49 -23.56
CA SER A 39 9.33 7.54 -23.13
C SER A 39 8.87 8.27 -21.86
N LYS A 40 7.56 8.53 -21.72
CA LYS A 40 6.97 9.20 -20.55
C LYS A 40 6.96 8.29 -19.32
N MET A 41 6.69 7.00 -19.53
CA MET A 41 6.70 5.98 -18.47
C MET A 41 8.11 5.79 -17.93
N LEU A 42 9.10 5.65 -18.82
CA LEU A 42 10.51 5.51 -18.46
C LEU A 42 11.05 6.78 -17.77
N ALA A 43 10.67 7.98 -18.24
CA ALA A 43 11.06 9.24 -17.60
C ALA A 43 10.43 9.41 -16.21
N ALA A 44 9.15 9.03 -16.04
CA ALA A 44 8.50 9.02 -14.73
C ALA A 44 9.16 8.01 -13.78
N PHE A 45 9.59 6.87 -14.31
CA PHE A 45 10.35 5.86 -13.57
C PHE A 45 11.72 6.41 -13.12
N GLN A 46 12.53 6.96 -14.03
CA GLN A 46 13.84 7.53 -13.71
C GLN A 46 13.76 8.62 -12.62
N ARG A 47 12.68 9.43 -12.60
CA ARG A 47 12.46 10.43 -11.54
C ARG A 47 12.15 9.81 -10.18
N LYS A 48 11.40 8.70 -10.13
CA LYS A 48 11.08 7.99 -8.89
C LYS A 48 12.27 7.18 -8.37
N GLU A 49 13.08 6.67 -9.29
CA GLU A 49 14.23 5.82 -8.98
C GLU A 49 15.32 6.55 -8.20
N THR A 50 15.61 7.82 -8.51
CA THR A 50 16.64 8.60 -7.79
C THR A 50 16.35 8.73 -6.30
N VAL A 51 15.07 8.79 -5.93
CA VAL A 51 14.63 8.88 -4.53
C VAL A 51 14.75 7.53 -3.81
N LEU A 52 14.53 6.42 -4.52
CA LEU A 52 14.60 5.06 -3.97
C LEU A 52 16.03 4.54 -3.87
N ALA A 53 16.89 4.85 -4.85
CA ALA A 53 18.30 4.45 -4.87
C ALA A 53 19.10 5.01 -3.68
N GLY A 54 18.80 6.25 -3.24
CA GLY A 54 19.47 6.84 -2.08
C GLY A 54 19.14 6.19 -0.73
N LYS A 55 18.02 5.45 -0.63
CA LYS A 55 17.51 4.90 0.64
C LYS A 55 17.63 3.38 0.76
N CYS A 56 17.91 2.68 -0.33
CA CYS A 56 17.82 1.21 -0.39
C CYS A 56 18.87 0.48 0.48
N ALA A 57 19.99 1.13 0.81
CA ALA A 57 21.06 0.55 1.62
C ALA A 57 20.60 0.14 3.03
N SER A 58 19.56 0.82 3.55
CA SER A 58 19.04 0.58 4.90
C SER A 58 18.27 -0.75 5.05
N LYS A 59 17.73 -1.31 3.96
CA LYS A 59 16.81 -2.47 4.02
C LYS A 59 17.26 -3.67 3.19
N ASN A 60 18.46 -3.61 2.61
CA ASN A 60 18.95 -4.64 1.68
C ASN A 60 17.96 -4.95 0.54
N THR A 61 17.21 -3.92 0.11
CA THR A 61 16.23 -3.98 -1.00
C THR A 61 16.78 -3.31 -2.26
N CYS A 62 18.08 -3.01 -2.29
CA CYS A 62 18.73 -2.40 -3.45
C CYS A 62 18.71 -3.33 -4.68
N ASP A 63 18.56 -4.64 -4.49
CA ASP A 63 18.42 -5.60 -5.57
C ASP A 63 17.22 -5.29 -6.47
N HIS A 64 16.08 -4.96 -5.88
CA HIS A 64 14.88 -4.56 -6.62
C HIS A 64 15.08 -3.24 -7.36
N VAL A 65 15.70 -2.23 -6.73
CA VAL A 65 15.99 -0.94 -7.37
C VAL A 65 16.93 -1.12 -8.56
N PHE A 66 18.02 -1.87 -8.39
CA PHE A 66 18.95 -2.16 -9.48
C PHE A 66 18.32 -3.00 -10.58
N PHE A 67 17.41 -3.92 -10.24
CA PHE A 67 16.73 -4.75 -11.22
C PHE A 67 15.80 -3.92 -12.11
N THR A 68 15.01 -3.01 -11.54
CA THR A 68 14.15 -2.12 -12.32
C THR A 68 14.98 -1.15 -13.17
N ARG A 69 16.10 -0.64 -12.63
CA ARG A 69 17.04 0.17 -13.40
C ARG A 69 17.66 -0.60 -14.58
N ALA A 70 17.98 -1.88 -14.38
CA ALA A 70 18.50 -2.75 -15.42
C ALA A 70 17.47 -2.96 -16.55
N LEU A 71 16.21 -3.21 -16.18
CA LEU A 71 15.12 -3.35 -17.16
C LEU A 71 14.90 -2.04 -17.94
N ALA A 72 14.93 -0.88 -17.28
CA ALA A 72 14.83 0.41 -17.96
C ALA A 72 16.04 0.66 -18.88
N ALA A 73 17.23 0.27 -18.46
CA ALA A 73 18.44 0.41 -19.25
C ALA A 73 18.46 -0.48 -20.51
N LEU A 74 17.60 -1.49 -20.64
CA LEU A 74 17.41 -2.25 -21.89
C LEU A 74 16.98 -1.35 -23.05
N TYR A 75 16.30 -0.23 -22.76
CA TYR A 75 15.91 0.79 -23.74
C TYR A 75 16.99 1.86 -23.98
N GLU A 76 18.04 1.88 -23.15
CA GLU A 76 19.14 2.84 -23.25
C GLU A 76 20.33 2.23 -24.00
N SER A 77 20.96 1.19 -23.43
CA SER A 77 22.08 0.47 -24.05
C SER A 77 22.26 -0.92 -23.42
N ARG A 78 22.83 -1.86 -24.18
CA ARG A 78 23.12 -3.21 -23.66
C ARG A 78 24.14 -3.17 -22.52
N GLU A 79 25.13 -2.30 -22.58
CA GLU A 79 26.14 -2.18 -21.51
C GLU A 79 25.54 -1.63 -20.22
N ALA A 80 24.69 -0.61 -20.32
CA ALA A 80 24.03 -0.04 -19.16
C ALA A 80 23.17 -1.10 -18.47
N ALA A 81 22.37 -1.84 -19.24
CA ALA A 81 21.56 -2.94 -18.73
C ALA A 81 22.42 -4.02 -18.06
N ALA A 82 23.48 -4.48 -18.73
CA ALA A 82 24.38 -5.50 -18.20
C ALA A 82 25.01 -5.07 -16.86
N HIS A 83 25.54 -3.86 -16.80
CA HIS A 83 26.15 -3.32 -15.58
C HIS A 83 25.16 -3.27 -14.39
N TYR A 84 23.89 -2.92 -14.63
CA TYR A 84 22.90 -2.93 -13.55
C TYR A 84 22.46 -4.34 -13.16
N PHE A 85 22.34 -5.29 -14.09
CA PHE A 85 22.09 -6.69 -13.76
C PHE A 85 23.24 -7.30 -12.94
N GLU A 86 24.49 -6.93 -13.21
CA GLU A 86 25.63 -7.30 -12.37
C GLU A 86 25.50 -6.74 -10.95
N LYS A 87 25.05 -5.49 -10.80
CA LYS A 87 24.79 -4.90 -9.47
C LYS A 87 23.71 -5.64 -8.69
N VAL A 88 22.64 -6.11 -9.35
CA VAL A 88 21.63 -6.95 -8.69
C VAL A 88 22.26 -8.21 -8.10
N ILE A 89 23.12 -8.88 -8.87
CA ILE A 89 23.82 -10.09 -8.44
C ILE A 89 24.80 -9.78 -7.31
N ALA A 90 25.50 -8.65 -7.37
CA ALA A 90 26.45 -8.24 -6.35
C ALA A 90 25.78 -7.95 -5.00
N VAL A 91 24.59 -7.32 -5.01
CA VAL A 91 23.83 -7.00 -3.80
C VAL A 91 23.13 -8.23 -3.22
N ALA A 92 22.49 -9.04 -4.06
CA ALA A 92 21.68 -10.18 -3.61
C ALA A 92 21.98 -11.45 -4.42
N PRO A 93 23.17 -12.07 -4.29
CA PRO A 93 23.62 -13.15 -5.17
C PRO A 93 22.78 -14.42 -5.11
N LYS A 94 22.03 -14.63 -4.01
CA LYS A 94 21.13 -15.77 -3.80
C LYS A 94 19.65 -15.40 -4.03
N GLY A 95 19.35 -14.15 -4.41
CA GLY A 95 18.00 -13.67 -4.64
C GLY A 95 17.40 -14.19 -5.95
N GLN A 96 16.07 -14.24 -6.03
CA GLN A 96 15.34 -14.60 -7.25
C GLN A 96 15.68 -13.64 -8.40
N LEU A 97 15.84 -12.35 -8.09
CA LEU A 97 16.25 -11.33 -9.06
C LEU A 97 17.67 -11.54 -9.58
N ALA A 98 18.58 -12.10 -8.78
CA ALA A 98 19.91 -12.44 -9.27
C ALA A 98 19.87 -13.63 -10.23
N ALA A 99 18.99 -14.60 -10.01
CA ALA A 99 18.79 -15.71 -10.95
C ALA A 99 18.26 -15.21 -12.30
N SER A 100 17.25 -14.33 -12.31
CA SER A 100 16.75 -13.73 -13.55
C SER A 100 17.79 -12.80 -14.21
N SER A 101 18.57 -12.05 -13.42
CA SER A 101 19.64 -11.18 -13.93
C SER A 101 20.73 -11.95 -14.66
N ARG A 102 21.09 -13.16 -14.20
CA ARG A 102 22.05 -14.02 -14.93
C ARG A 102 21.52 -14.43 -16.30
N LEU A 103 20.23 -14.74 -16.41
CA LEU A 103 19.60 -15.07 -17.69
C LEU A 103 19.61 -13.87 -18.64
N TRP A 104 19.34 -12.68 -18.13
CA TRP A 104 19.45 -11.44 -18.90
C TRP A 104 20.88 -11.19 -19.38
N LEU A 105 21.89 -11.39 -18.53
CA LEU A 105 23.30 -11.25 -18.94
C LEU A 105 23.67 -12.24 -20.04
N GLN A 106 23.25 -13.50 -19.94
CA GLN A 106 23.44 -14.49 -21.01
C GLN A 106 22.79 -14.05 -22.31
N LEU A 107 21.58 -13.48 -22.24
CA LEU A 107 20.85 -12.99 -23.42
C LEU A 107 21.56 -11.79 -24.05
N LEU A 108 22.00 -10.82 -23.24
CA LEU A 108 22.71 -9.63 -23.70
C LEU A 108 24.05 -9.98 -24.36
N GLN A 109 24.74 -11.01 -23.86
CA GLN A 109 26.00 -11.53 -24.41
C GLN A 109 25.79 -12.41 -25.65
N SER A 110 24.68 -13.15 -25.74
CA SER A 110 24.39 -14.04 -26.89
C SER A 110 24.15 -13.30 -28.21
N GLY A 111 23.85 -11.99 -28.14
CA GLY A 111 23.71 -11.13 -29.31
C GLY A 111 25.04 -10.67 -29.93
N GLU A 112 26.19 -11.06 -29.36
CA GLU A 112 27.50 -10.54 -29.77
C GLU A 112 28.24 -11.44 -30.77
N VAL A 113 27.95 -12.76 -30.88
CA VAL A 113 28.69 -13.64 -31.80
C VAL A 113 27.88 -14.86 -32.25
N SER A 114 27.55 -14.94 -33.54
CA SER A 114 27.48 -16.22 -34.27
C SER A 114 28.32 -16.09 -35.54
N PRO A 115 29.49 -16.72 -35.62
CA PRO A 115 30.24 -16.80 -36.86
C PRO A 115 29.62 -17.94 -37.67
N GLU A 116 29.06 -17.61 -38.84
CA GLU A 116 28.58 -18.53 -39.88
C GLU A 116 27.23 -19.25 -39.64
N PRO A 117 26.10 -18.60 -39.93
CA PRO A 117 25.05 -19.22 -40.72
C PRO A 117 25.35 -18.95 -42.20
N SER A 118 25.48 -20.01 -43.00
CA SER A 118 25.61 -19.91 -44.44
C SER A 118 24.56 -18.94 -44.99
N TRP A 119 25.00 -17.90 -45.68
CA TRP A 119 24.15 -16.78 -46.12
C TRP A 119 22.89 -17.28 -46.88
N VAL A 120 23.01 -18.39 -47.61
CA VAL A 120 21.90 -19.07 -48.29
C VAL A 120 20.80 -19.51 -47.33
N ARG A 121 21.15 -20.05 -46.16
CA ARG A 121 20.18 -20.42 -45.12
C ARG A 121 19.55 -19.18 -44.52
N SER A 122 20.32 -18.11 -44.30
CA SER A 122 19.83 -16.82 -43.81
C SER A 122 18.87 -16.14 -44.80
N VAL A 123 19.07 -16.29 -46.11
CA VAL A 123 18.16 -15.76 -47.14
C VAL A 123 16.90 -16.61 -47.26
N LEU A 124 17.01 -17.94 -47.30
CA LEU A 124 15.85 -18.83 -47.46
C LEU A 124 14.93 -18.82 -46.25
N SER A 125 15.51 -18.76 -45.06
CA SER A 125 14.75 -18.69 -43.81
C SER A 125 14.47 -17.26 -43.37
N GLY A 126 15.10 -16.27 -44.00
CA GLY A 126 15.06 -14.84 -43.65
C GLY A 126 13.66 -14.28 -43.45
N PRO A 127 12.70 -14.41 -44.38
CA PRO A 127 11.36 -13.86 -44.20
C PRO A 127 10.56 -14.53 -43.07
N ALA A 128 10.64 -15.86 -42.95
CA ALA A 128 9.93 -16.60 -41.90
C ALA A 128 10.56 -16.38 -40.51
N ILE A 129 11.88 -16.25 -40.46
CA ILE A 129 12.66 -15.91 -39.26
C ILE A 129 12.39 -14.46 -38.87
N ALA A 130 12.42 -13.51 -39.80
CA ALA A 130 12.15 -12.09 -39.55
C ALA A 130 10.73 -11.86 -39.00
N GLN A 131 9.71 -12.50 -39.58
CA GLN A 131 8.34 -12.36 -39.07
C GLN A 131 8.15 -12.97 -37.68
N ARG A 132 8.78 -14.12 -37.40
CA ARG A 132 8.77 -14.72 -36.05
C ARG A 132 9.56 -13.86 -35.06
N HIS A 133 10.72 -13.35 -35.43
CA HIS A 133 11.50 -12.45 -34.59
C HIS A 133 10.78 -11.13 -34.32
N PHE A 134 10.00 -10.61 -35.27
CA PHE A 134 9.18 -9.42 -35.02
C PHE A 134 8.13 -9.68 -33.93
N VAL A 135 7.35 -10.77 -34.05
CA VAL A 135 6.33 -11.12 -33.04
C VAL A 135 6.98 -11.47 -31.68
N LEU A 136 8.10 -12.20 -31.69
CA LEU A 136 8.86 -12.51 -30.48
C LEU A 136 9.45 -11.26 -29.83
N SER A 137 10.02 -10.34 -30.61
CA SER A 137 10.54 -9.06 -30.11
C SER A 137 9.43 -8.25 -29.47
N GLN A 138 8.29 -8.14 -30.15
CA GLN A 138 7.16 -7.37 -29.64
C GLN A 138 6.53 -8.00 -28.38
N THR A 139 6.57 -9.32 -28.24
CA THR A 139 6.10 -10.01 -27.03
C THR A 139 7.09 -9.87 -25.87
N VAL A 140 8.40 -9.96 -26.13
CA VAL A 140 9.44 -9.67 -25.15
C VAL A 140 9.34 -8.23 -24.66
N GLU A 141 9.15 -7.25 -25.56
CA GLU A 141 8.98 -5.84 -25.18
C GLU A 141 7.74 -5.60 -24.33
N ARG A 142 6.61 -6.26 -24.62
CA ARG A 142 5.42 -6.19 -23.75
C ARG A 142 5.68 -6.83 -22.39
N ALA A 143 6.29 -8.01 -22.36
CA ALA A 143 6.60 -8.70 -21.12
C ALA A 143 7.58 -7.91 -20.24
N VAL A 144 8.57 -7.23 -20.82
CA VAL A 144 9.49 -6.35 -20.08
C VAL A 144 8.76 -5.14 -19.51
N ARG A 145 7.81 -4.54 -20.26
CA ARG A 145 6.95 -3.46 -19.74
C ARG A 145 6.09 -3.93 -18.57
N ASP A 146 5.43 -5.06 -18.71
CA ASP A 146 4.59 -5.64 -17.64
C ASP A 146 5.45 -5.97 -16.41
N LEU A 147 6.67 -6.47 -16.61
CA LEU A 147 7.62 -6.75 -15.53
C LEU A 147 8.08 -5.46 -14.84
N LEU A 148 8.37 -4.40 -15.60
CA LEU A 148 8.76 -3.09 -15.08
C LEU A 148 7.63 -2.49 -14.22
N ASP A 149 6.39 -2.53 -14.71
CA ASP A 149 5.21 -2.00 -14.01
C ASP A 149 4.91 -2.79 -12.73
N ARG A 150 4.97 -4.12 -12.81
CA ARG A 150 4.85 -4.99 -11.64
C ARG A 150 5.90 -4.69 -10.59
N GLU A 151 7.16 -4.55 -11.00
CA GLU A 151 8.27 -4.30 -10.08
C GLU A 151 8.16 -2.91 -9.44
N LEU A 152 7.72 -1.91 -10.20
CA LEU A 152 7.43 -0.58 -9.67
C LEU A 152 6.30 -0.61 -8.62
N THR A 153 5.24 -1.38 -8.90
CA THR A 153 4.12 -1.56 -7.96
C THR A 153 4.60 -2.22 -6.67
N ILE A 154 5.46 -3.25 -6.76
CA ILE A 154 6.07 -3.89 -5.59
C ILE A 154 6.88 -2.88 -4.77
N GLN A 155 7.68 -2.03 -5.40
CA GLN A 155 8.44 -1.00 -4.70
C GLN A 155 7.55 0.05 -4.03
N GLN A 156 6.46 0.46 -4.70
CA GLN A 156 5.49 1.38 -4.13
C GLN A 156 4.78 0.78 -2.90
N LEU A 157 4.38 -0.49 -2.97
CA LEU A 157 3.76 -1.20 -1.84
C LEU A 157 4.71 -1.29 -0.66
N ARG A 158 6.00 -1.56 -0.89
CA ARG A 158 7.01 -1.55 0.18
C ARG A 158 7.21 -0.17 0.79
N ALA A 159 7.22 0.87 -0.02
CA ALA A 159 7.32 2.24 0.48
C ALA A 159 6.11 2.62 1.35
N LEU A 160 4.90 2.17 0.99
CA LEU A 160 3.70 2.35 1.81
C LEU A 160 3.78 1.55 3.11
N GLN A 161 4.21 0.29 3.05
CA GLN A 161 4.41 -0.56 4.21
C GLN A 161 5.41 0.06 5.20
N ASP A 162 6.45 0.72 4.69
CA ASP A 162 7.44 1.40 5.52
C ASP A 162 6.87 2.61 6.26
N ILE A 163 5.99 3.37 5.60
CA ILE A 163 5.29 4.51 6.21
C ILE A 163 4.32 3.99 7.28
N GLU A 164 3.62 2.89 7.00
CA GLU A 164 2.71 2.26 7.95
C GLU A 164 3.45 1.68 9.17
N ALA A 165 4.60 1.04 8.96
CA ALA A 165 5.44 0.58 10.07
C ALA A 165 5.90 1.75 10.95
N GLN A 166 6.33 2.86 10.34
CA GLN A 166 6.70 4.06 11.08
C GLN A 166 5.53 4.66 11.86
N SER A 167 4.34 4.72 11.25
CA SER A 167 3.15 5.27 11.91
C SER A 167 2.74 4.43 13.13
N VAL A 168 2.75 3.10 12.99
CA VAL A 168 2.50 2.15 14.08
C VAL A 168 3.51 2.34 15.21
N GLU A 169 4.81 2.45 14.90
CA GLU A 169 5.82 2.70 15.93
C GLU A 169 5.61 4.03 16.66
N THR A 170 5.24 5.10 15.96
CA THR A 170 4.89 6.38 16.62
C THR A 170 3.68 6.25 17.53
N LEU A 171 2.60 5.60 17.07
CA LEU A 171 1.40 5.38 17.87
C LEU A 171 1.70 4.53 19.11
N GLN A 172 2.54 3.51 18.99
CA GLN A 172 3.00 2.73 20.14
C GLN A 172 3.77 3.59 21.15
N ARG A 173 4.66 4.47 20.70
CA ARG A 173 5.38 5.39 21.59
C ARG A 173 4.41 6.36 22.29
N GLU A 174 3.45 6.91 21.57
CA GLU A 174 2.43 7.81 22.13
C GLU A 174 1.53 7.10 23.16
N LEU A 175 1.12 5.86 22.88
CA LEU A 175 0.34 5.06 23.82
C LEU A 175 1.11 4.78 25.11
N LEU A 176 2.38 4.39 25.01
CA LEU A 176 3.26 4.20 26.18
C LEU A 176 3.46 5.50 26.96
N GLU A 177 3.53 6.64 26.28
CA GLU A 177 3.62 7.94 26.92
C GLU A 177 2.30 8.32 27.62
N GLN A 178 1.16 8.02 27.00
CA GLN A 178 -0.15 8.23 27.63
C GLN A 178 -0.35 7.32 28.84
N GLU A 179 0.08 6.06 28.79
CA GLU A 179 0.04 5.13 29.91
C GLU A 179 0.86 5.67 31.08
N ARG A 180 2.11 6.09 30.84
CA ARG A 180 2.96 6.72 31.87
C ARG A 180 2.33 8.00 32.43
N LYS A 181 1.72 8.83 31.59
CA LYS A 181 0.98 10.03 32.03
C LYS A 181 -0.21 9.65 32.91
N ALA A 182 -1.00 8.65 32.51
CA ALA A 182 -2.12 8.13 33.28
C ALA A 182 -1.68 7.55 34.62
N GLU A 183 -0.60 6.76 34.66
CA GLU A 183 0.01 6.26 35.88
C GLU A 183 0.44 7.40 36.81
N SER A 184 1.12 8.43 36.29
CA SER A 184 1.55 9.58 37.10
C SER A 184 0.37 10.38 37.68
N LEU A 185 -0.71 10.55 36.91
CA LEU A 185 -1.93 11.21 37.37
C LEU A 185 -2.66 10.36 38.41
N SER A 186 -2.68 9.04 38.22
CA SER A 186 -3.26 8.10 39.17
C SER A 186 -2.47 8.10 40.50
N ALA A 187 -1.14 8.06 40.45
CA ALA A 187 -0.28 8.13 41.63
C ALA A 187 -0.46 9.45 42.39
N ARG A 188 -0.55 10.58 41.68
CA ARG A 188 -0.84 11.88 42.31
C ARG A 188 -2.20 11.90 42.99
N ARG A 189 -3.21 11.28 42.37
CA ARG A 189 -4.56 11.14 42.95
C ARG A 189 -4.55 10.24 44.17
N GLU A 190 -3.78 9.15 44.15
CA GLU A 190 -3.58 8.24 45.28
C GLU A 190 -2.89 8.95 46.46
N THR A 191 -1.81 9.68 46.20
CA THR A 191 -1.12 10.49 47.23
C THR A 191 -2.03 11.58 47.80
N SER A 192 -2.85 12.23 46.98
CA SER A 192 -3.85 13.20 47.45
C SER A 192 -4.98 12.56 48.25
N ARG A 193 -5.29 11.28 48.02
CA ARG A 193 -6.23 10.50 48.86
C ARG A 193 -5.59 10.10 50.18
N MET A 194 -4.31 9.70 50.18
CA MET A 194 -3.57 9.41 51.40
C MET A 194 -3.26 10.65 52.24
N SER A 195 -3.20 11.84 51.63
CA SER A 195 -3.10 13.12 52.36
C SER A 195 -4.45 13.69 52.80
N ALA A 196 -5.57 13.07 52.41
CA ALA A 196 -6.86 13.44 52.97
C ALA A 196 -6.85 13.03 54.45
N ASP A 197 -6.97 14.00 55.34
CA ASP A 197 -6.98 13.77 56.77
C ASP A 197 -8.11 12.77 57.12
N PRO A 198 -7.79 11.60 57.72
CA PRO A 198 -8.81 10.64 58.13
C PRO A 198 -9.85 11.28 59.07
N GLY A 199 -9.48 12.32 59.83
CA GLY A 199 -10.40 13.13 60.62
C GLY A 199 -11.44 13.86 59.78
N MET A 200 -11.04 14.50 58.68
CA MET A 200 -11.94 15.17 57.74
C MET A 200 -12.93 14.18 57.08
N VAL A 201 -12.46 12.98 56.70
CA VAL A 201 -13.32 11.92 56.14
C VAL A 201 -14.35 11.45 57.17
N GLN A 202 -13.92 11.24 58.41
CA GLN A 202 -14.79 10.80 59.50
C GLN A 202 -15.81 11.89 59.90
N GLN A 203 -15.42 13.16 59.86
CA GLN A 203 -16.31 14.30 60.07
C GLN A 203 -17.38 14.41 58.97
N LEU A 204 -16.98 14.25 57.71
CA LEU A 204 -17.91 14.20 56.57
C LEU A 204 -18.89 13.03 56.68
N GLN A 205 -18.42 11.84 57.06
CA GLN A 205 -19.31 10.69 57.32
C GLN A 205 -20.31 10.98 58.44
N ARG A 206 -19.88 11.64 59.52
CA ARG A 206 -20.76 12.01 60.63
C ARG A 206 -21.81 13.04 60.21
N GLN A 207 -21.42 14.03 59.41
CA GLN A 207 -22.35 15.00 58.83
C GLN A 207 -23.36 14.35 57.89
N LEU A 208 -22.94 13.38 57.07
CA LEU A 208 -23.87 12.61 56.23
C LEU A 208 -24.87 11.81 57.08
N ALA A 209 -24.40 11.08 58.09
CA ALA A 209 -25.27 10.31 58.98
C ALA A 209 -26.26 11.20 59.75
N GLU A 210 -25.83 12.39 60.18
CA GLU A 210 -26.70 13.36 60.85
C GLU A 210 -27.75 13.94 59.89
N ARG A 211 -27.36 14.22 58.64
CA ARG A 211 -28.31 14.63 57.59
C ARG A 211 -29.30 13.53 57.26
N ASP A 212 -28.86 12.29 57.15
CA ASP A 212 -29.72 11.14 56.88
C ASP A 212 -30.74 10.93 58.02
N LYS A 213 -30.29 11.04 59.28
CA LYS A 213 -31.19 11.00 60.44
C LYS A 213 -32.24 12.13 60.39
N LYS A 214 -31.83 13.34 59.98
CA LYS A 214 -32.74 14.47 59.83
C LYS A 214 -33.70 14.28 58.67
N ILE A 215 -33.26 13.65 57.58
CA ILE A 215 -34.13 13.25 56.47
C ILE A 215 -35.17 12.26 56.96
N GLU A 216 -34.78 11.25 57.73
CA GLU A 216 -35.69 10.24 58.29
C GLU A 216 -36.70 10.86 59.26
N GLU A 217 -36.27 11.78 60.13
CA GLU A 217 -37.16 12.51 61.02
C GLU A 217 -38.18 13.37 60.26
N LEU A 218 -37.72 14.14 59.26
CA LEU A 218 -38.59 14.95 58.42
C LEU A 218 -39.53 14.08 57.58
N ALA A 219 -39.07 12.92 57.09
CA ALA A 219 -39.90 11.95 56.40
C ALA A 219 -40.98 11.38 57.33
N GLY A 220 -40.64 11.04 58.58
CA GLY A 220 -41.60 10.59 59.59
C GLY A 220 -42.62 11.67 59.95
N GLN A 221 -42.18 12.93 60.06
CA GLN A 221 -43.08 14.07 60.25
C GLN A 221 -44.05 14.23 59.08
N LEU A 222 -43.56 14.08 57.84
CA LEU A 222 -44.41 14.10 56.64
C LEU A 222 -45.42 12.95 56.63
N GLU A 223 -45.02 11.74 57.04
CA GLU A 223 -45.94 10.60 57.16
C GLU A 223 -47.00 10.80 58.24
N ALA A 224 -46.60 11.32 59.41
CA ALA A 224 -47.53 11.65 60.49
C ALA A 224 -48.52 12.74 60.06
N LEU A 225 -48.03 13.80 59.40
CA LEU A 225 -48.88 14.87 58.87
C LEU A 225 -49.84 14.35 57.80
N LYS A 226 -49.39 13.43 56.95
CA LYS A 226 -50.23 12.75 55.96
C LYS A 226 -51.33 11.90 56.62
N ARG A 227 -51.03 11.20 57.72
CA ARG A 227 -52.04 10.45 58.50
C ARG A 227 -53.08 11.39 59.12
N ILE A 228 -52.65 12.54 59.65
CA ILE A 228 -53.56 13.54 60.21
C ILE A 228 -54.46 14.12 59.12
N ASP A 229 -53.90 14.49 57.96
CA ASP A 229 -54.70 15.00 56.83
C ASP A 229 -55.71 13.95 56.36
N GLN A 230 -55.30 12.67 56.29
CA GLN A 230 -56.17 11.56 55.94
C GLN A 230 -57.28 11.35 56.99
N GLU A 231 -56.96 11.33 58.28
CA GLU A 231 -57.95 11.21 59.36
C GLU A 231 -58.89 12.41 59.39
N MET A 232 -58.39 13.63 59.15
CA MET A 232 -59.22 14.82 59.01
C MET A 232 -60.13 14.70 57.80
N ARG A 233 -59.63 14.25 56.64
CA ARG A 233 -60.47 14.01 55.46
C ARG A 233 -61.51 12.93 55.70
N GLU A 234 -61.21 11.91 56.47
CA GLU A 234 -62.15 10.85 56.86
C GLU A 234 -63.21 11.38 57.83
N LYS A 235 -62.82 12.18 58.82
CA LYS A 235 -63.72 12.83 59.79
C LYS A 235 -64.54 13.98 59.20
N THR A 236 -64.04 14.62 58.13
CA THR A 236 -64.70 15.74 57.43
C THR A 236 -65.44 15.28 56.17
N ARG A 237 -65.74 13.99 55.98
CA ARG A 237 -66.74 13.61 54.97
C ARG A 237 -68.14 13.98 55.47
N PRO A 238 -68.85 14.94 54.86
CA PRO A 238 -70.27 15.09 55.08
C PRO A 238 -70.99 13.89 54.42
N ILE A 239 -72.06 13.45 55.05
CA ILE A 239 -73.00 12.41 54.61
C ILE A 239 -73.33 12.59 53.11
N LYS A 240 -73.09 11.56 52.30
CA LYS A 240 -73.69 11.44 50.96
C LYS A 240 -74.86 10.46 51.04
N LEU A 241 -76.07 10.97 50.91
CA LEU A 241 -77.31 10.22 50.62
C LEU A 241 -78.08 10.96 49.50
N PRO A 242 -78.91 10.24 48.72
CA PRO A 242 -78.64 9.98 47.31
C PRO A 242 -79.48 10.86 46.39
N SER A 243 -79.03 11.05 45.14
CA SER A 243 -79.96 11.32 44.05
C SER A 243 -79.49 10.60 42.80
N ASN A 244 -80.39 9.75 42.31
CA ASN A 244 -80.26 8.92 41.13
C ASN A 244 -80.03 9.76 39.85
N VAL A 245 -79.55 9.03 38.85
CA VAL A 245 -79.97 9.04 37.44
C VAL A 245 -78.82 9.35 36.46
N LEU A 246 -78.47 8.26 35.75
CA LEU A 246 -77.88 8.11 34.43
C LEU A 246 -76.35 8.29 34.21
N SER A 247 -75.70 7.12 34.17
CA SER A 247 -74.75 6.66 33.14
C SER A 247 -75.13 7.05 31.69
N PRO A 248 -74.23 6.97 30.66
CA PRO A 248 -73.09 6.04 30.58
C PRO A 248 -71.75 6.56 30.03
N HIS A 249 -70.72 5.78 30.36
CA HIS A 249 -69.50 5.45 29.60
C HIS A 249 -69.60 5.61 28.07
N PRO A 250 -68.49 5.70 27.29
CA PRO A 250 -67.25 4.93 27.49
C PRO A 250 -65.92 5.62 27.05
N SER A 251 -64.82 4.85 27.14
CA SER A 251 -63.70 4.79 26.16
C SER A 251 -62.80 6.04 26.03
N GLU A 252 -61.48 6.02 25.87
CA GLU A 252 -60.43 5.01 25.80
C GLU A 252 -59.14 5.82 25.54
N SER A 253 -58.09 5.61 26.32
CA SER A 253 -56.67 5.67 25.89
C SER A 253 -56.16 6.97 25.17
N PRO A 254 -54.92 7.03 24.62
CA PRO A 254 -53.86 7.90 25.15
C PRO A 254 -53.36 8.98 24.14
N LYS A 255 -52.52 9.88 24.65
CA LYS A 255 -51.46 10.72 24.03
C LYS A 255 -51.43 10.99 22.52
N PRO A 256 -50.98 12.20 22.14
CA PRO A 256 -49.54 12.39 21.87
C PRO A 256 -48.80 13.24 22.93
#